data_AF-Q22YK2-F1
#
_entry.id   AF-Q22YK2-F1
#
_cell.length_a   1.000
_cell.length_b   1.000
_cell.length_c   1.000
_cell.angle_alpha   90.00
_cell.angle_beta   90.00
_cell.angle_gamma   90.00
#
_symmetry.space_group_name_H-M   'P 1'
#
loop_
_entity.id
_entity.type
_entity.pdbx_description
1 polymer ?
#
loop_
_entity_poly.entity_id
_entity_poly.type
_entity_poly.pdbx_seq_one_letter_code
_entity_poly.pdbx_strand_id
1 'polypeptide(L)'
;MQNKTLIICLVLSKIFVSVFSAAGVQVTCKGDSIASCTSACGTPIVSGGGTCSWNGGQNLSTCQIADCNCINSGTATGLNDAFCKSCIGSSQTSFANAAGTACVATSASCINDDRLDTMWNLNDCILCNPATPALVSQFCAACSSIKSGWTDANCNACATAASPPTKNVYANSAGTSCVAASASCKSTSRGSTAWTAADCAACTPTTPALVSSACASCTGITTWDDGNCNSCATTASPPTKNIYANGAGNSCVAASASCTTANRSGAPWTISDCILCNPNTPALVGSTCTACNSVTSGEWTDANCKACATTASPPTQNVFANGTFSSCVASLYSCNQTSRGSNKWTDRDCALCNGTASNANQYASADGSSCQSTQLSTSSTFSGQIFVSTLLVLSSLLI
;
A
#
# COMPACT_ATOMS: atom_id res chain seq x y z
N MET A 1 16.65 -47.39 25.38
CA MET A 1 16.55 -48.44 24.36
C MET A 1 15.20 -48.46 23.62
N GLN A 2 14.39 -47.38 23.64
CA GLN A 2 13.04 -47.35 23.05
C GLN A 2 12.97 -46.84 21.59
N ASN A 3 14.03 -46.22 21.06
CA ASN A 3 13.97 -45.54 19.76
C ASN A 3 14.34 -46.44 18.56
N LYS A 4 14.97 -47.61 18.80
CA LYS A 4 15.35 -48.54 17.72
C LYS A 4 14.21 -49.47 17.29
N THR A 5 13.28 -49.79 18.19
CA THR A 5 12.12 -50.65 17.90
C THR A 5 11.09 -49.96 17.01
N LEU A 6 10.91 -48.64 17.15
CA LEU A 6 9.92 -47.87 16.39
C LEU A 6 10.35 -47.64 14.93
N ILE A 7 11.65 -47.44 14.69
CA ILE A 7 12.22 -47.30 13.33
C ILE A 7 12.17 -48.65 12.60
N ILE A 8 12.39 -49.77 13.28
CA ILE A 8 12.29 -51.12 12.70
C ILE A 8 10.83 -51.44 12.30
N CYS A 9 9.83 -51.03 13.09
CA CYS A 9 8.41 -51.21 12.71
C CYS A 9 7.96 -50.33 11.53
N LEU A 10 8.45 -49.08 11.42
CA LEU A 10 8.14 -48.19 10.29
C LEU A 10 8.83 -48.63 8.98
N VAL A 11 10.04 -49.19 9.06
CA VAL A 11 10.76 -49.73 7.90
C VAL A 11 10.19 -51.09 7.48
N LEU A 12 9.78 -51.96 8.42
CA LEU A 12 9.09 -53.21 8.10
C LEU A 12 7.67 -53.01 7.55
N SER A 13 6.95 -51.96 7.98
CA SER A 13 5.66 -51.55 7.39
C SER A 13 5.78 -51.09 5.93
N LYS A 14 6.94 -50.56 5.54
CA LYS A 14 7.22 -50.13 4.16
C LYS A 14 7.74 -51.27 3.26
N ILE A 15 8.33 -52.32 3.85
CA ILE A 15 8.95 -53.44 3.09
C ILE A 15 7.98 -54.62 2.89
N PHE A 16 6.90 -54.74 3.67
CA PHE A 16 5.88 -55.79 3.49
C PHE A 16 4.75 -55.47 2.49
N VAL A 17 4.84 -54.38 1.71
CA VAL A 17 3.99 -54.19 0.52
C VAL A 17 4.68 -54.88 -0.67
N SER A 18 4.89 -56.20 -0.55
CA SER A 18 5.19 -57.04 -1.71
C SER A 18 3.97 -57.04 -2.61
N VAL A 19 4.20 -56.54 -3.83
CA VAL A 19 3.29 -56.26 -4.93
C VAL A 19 2.59 -57.55 -5.40
N PHE A 20 1.51 -57.94 -4.74
CA PHE A 20 0.49 -58.74 -5.40
C PHE A 20 -0.44 -57.74 -6.11
N SER A 21 -0.41 -57.74 -7.44
CA SER A 21 -1.47 -57.17 -8.24
C SER A 21 -2.80 -57.78 -7.77
N ALA A 22 -3.63 -56.95 -7.14
CA ALA A 22 -4.97 -57.33 -6.77
C ALA A 22 -5.90 -56.73 -7.81
N ALA A 23 -6.75 -57.58 -8.40
CA ALA A 23 -7.93 -57.09 -9.10
C ALA A 23 -8.76 -56.24 -8.14
N GLY A 24 -9.38 -55.20 -8.68
CA GLY A 24 -10.30 -54.37 -7.93
C GLY A 24 -11.54 -55.12 -7.48
N VAL A 25 -12.28 -54.52 -6.57
CA VAL A 25 -13.61 -54.98 -6.17
C VAL A 25 -14.67 -54.58 -7.20
N GLN A 26 -15.76 -55.34 -7.26
CA GLN A 26 -16.91 -55.02 -8.09
C GLN A 26 -17.58 -53.72 -7.62
N VAL A 27 -17.85 -52.83 -8.57
CA VAL A 27 -18.55 -51.57 -8.37
C VAL A 27 -19.68 -51.42 -9.38
N THR A 28 -20.64 -50.60 -9.03
CA THR A 28 -21.71 -50.19 -9.95
C THR A 28 -21.31 -48.91 -10.68
N CYS A 29 -21.38 -48.93 -12.00
CA CYS A 29 -21.14 -47.78 -12.85
C CYS A 29 -22.46 -47.21 -13.39
N LYS A 30 -22.49 -45.90 -13.61
CA LYS A 30 -23.66 -45.21 -14.17
C LYS A 30 -23.60 -45.29 -15.70
N GLY A 31 -24.68 -45.72 -16.34
CA GLY A 31 -24.78 -45.79 -17.80
C GLY A 31 -25.95 -46.65 -18.27
N ASP A 32 -26.16 -46.69 -19.59
CA ASP A 32 -27.20 -47.51 -20.21
C ASP A 32 -26.81 -48.99 -20.20
N SER A 33 -27.80 -49.89 -20.19
CA SER A 33 -27.61 -51.36 -20.11
C SER A 33 -26.85 -51.98 -21.29
N ILE A 34 -26.58 -51.20 -22.34
CA ILE A 34 -25.78 -51.62 -23.50
C ILE A 34 -24.31 -51.17 -23.42
N ALA A 35 -23.97 -50.29 -22.47
CA ALA A 35 -22.62 -49.76 -22.32
C ALA A 35 -21.66 -50.82 -21.75
N SER A 36 -20.40 -50.77 -22.19
CA SER A 36 -19.32 -51.54 -21.56
C SER A 36 -18.89 -50.89 -20.24
N CYS A 37 -18.32 -51.67 -19.32
CA CYS A 37 -17.70 -51.12 -18.11
C CYS A 37 -16.68 -50.01 -18.42
N THR A 38 -15.86 -50.16 -19.46
CA THR A 38 -14.86 -49.16 -19.87
C THR A 38 -15.50 -47.80 -20.20
N SER A 39 -16.62 -47.81 -20.95
CA SER A 39 -17.32 -46.59 -21.35
C SER A 39 -18.17 -45.99 -20.23
N ALA A 40 -18.79 -46.83 -19.39
CA ALA A 40 -19.68 -46.37 -18.32
C ALA A 40 -18.93 -45.89 -17.08
N CYS A 41 -17.87 -46.60 -16.68
CA CYS A 41 -17.09 -46.26 -15.49
C CYS A 41 -16.03 -45.20 -15.77
N GLY A 42 -15.62 -45.02 -17.04
CA GLY A 42 -14.47 -44.20 -17.41
C GLY A 42 -13.14 -44.84 -17.00
N THR A 43 -12.10 -44.65 -17.82
CA THR A 43 -10.76 -45.20 -17.56
C THR A 43 -9.78 -44.05 -17.35
N PRO A 44 -8.98 -44.04 -16.27
CA PRO A 44 -8.00 -42.99 -16.07
C PRO A 44 -6.88 -43.08 -17.11
N ILE A 45 -6.27 -41.93 -17.38
CA ILE A 45 -5.11 -41.81 -18.25
C ILE A 45 -3.86 -41.87 -17.38
N VAL A 46 -2.95 -42.81 -17.66
CA VAL A 46 -1.68 -42.93 -16.94
C VAL A 46 -0.55 -42.52 -17.87
N SER A 47 0.04 -41.35 -17.59
CA SER A 47 1.23 -40.88 -18.30
C SER A 47 2.46 -41.62 -17.76
N GLY A 48 3.15 -42.39 -18.62
CA GLY A 48 4.30 -43.22 -18.22
C GLY A 48 4.25 -44.69 -18.64
N GLY A 49 3.18 -45.12 -19.31
CA GLY A 49 3.10 -46.44 -19.96
C GLY A 49 2.19 -47.47 -19.30
N GLY A 50 1.49 -47.10 -18.22
CA GLY A 50 0.41 -47.92 -17.65
C GLY A 50 -0.89 -47.84 -18.45
N THR A 51 -1.62 -48.96 -18.50
CA THR A 51 -3.00 -48.98 -18.98
C THR A 51 -3.89 -49.62 -17.93
N CYS A 52 -4.85 -48.87 -17.41
CA CYS A 52 -5.92 -49.41 -16.59
C CYS A 52 -6.99 -50.04 -17.49
N SER A 53 -7.54 -51.18 -17.11
CA SER A 53 -8.63 -51.83 -17.84
C SER A 53 -9.72 -52.29 -16.88
N TRP A 54 -10.96 -52.20 -17.33
CA TRP A 54 -12.13 -52.71 -16.62
C TRP A 54 -12.44 -54.14 -17.08
N ASN A 55 -12.62 -55.03 -16.13
CA ASN A 55 -13.21 -56.35 -16.29
C ASN A 55 -14.71 -56.27 -15.99
N GLY A 56 -15.53 -56.87 -16.85
CA GLY A 56 -16.99 -56.92 -16.72
C GLY A 56 -17.69 -56.87 -18.08
N GLY A 57 -18.91 -57.41 -18.15
CA GLY A 57 -19.73 -57.41 -19.37
C GLY A 57 -20.62 -56.18 -19.48
N GLN A 58 -21.82 -56.34 -20.04
CA GLN A 58 -22.85 -55.29 -20.10
C GLN A 58 -23.59 -55.10 -18.76
N ASN A 59 -23.35 -55.96 -17.76
CA ASN A 59 -23.88 -55.75 -16.42
C ASN A 59 -23.03 -54.72 -15.69
N LEU A 60 -23.48 -53.46 -15.70
CA LEU A 60 -22.78 -52.33 -15.06
C LEU A 60 -22.70 -52.41 -13.52
N SER A 61 -23.31 -53.41 -12.88
CA SER A 61 -23.22 -53.63 -11.43
C SER A 61 -22.01 -54.47 -10.99
N THR A 62 -21.32 -55.13 -11.93
CA THR A 62 -20.22 -56.07 -11.64
C THR A 62 -18.88 -55.65 -12.25
N CYS A 63 -18.73 -54.37 -12.58
CA CYS A 63 -17.49 -53.83 -13.16
C CYS A 63 -16.37 -53.81 -12.12
N GLN A 64 -15.17 -54.25 -12.47
CA GLN A 64 -14.00 -54.21 -11.57
C GLN A 64 -12.73 -53.90 -12.35
N ILE A 65 -11.75 -53.21 -11.75
CA ILE A 65 -10.47 -52.97 -12.41
C ILE A 65 -9.64 -54.26 -12.45
N ALA A 66 -9.02 -54.54 -13.59
CA ALA A 66 -8.23 -55.75 -13.79
C ALA A 66 -6.97 -55.80 -12.92
N ASP A 67 -6.28 -54.67 -12.79
CA ASP A 67 -5.07 -54.53 -11.99
C ASP A 67 -5.00 -53.12 -11.39
N CYS A 68 -5.12 -53.03 -10.07
CA CYS A 68 -5.09 -51.75 -9.38
C CYS A 68 -3.71 -51.11 -9.26
N ASN A 69 -2.65 -51.84 -9.64
CA ASN A 69 -1.32 -51.26 -9.80
C ASN A 69 -1.15 -50.47 -11.11
N CYS A 70 -2.17 -50.42 -11.98
CA CYS A 70 -2.08 -49.70 -13.25
C CYS A 70 -1.71 -48.22 -13.09
N ILE A 71 -2.08 -47.58 -11.97
CA ILE A 71 -1.75 -46.18 -11.65
C ILE A 71 -0.37 -45.98 -11.01
N ASN A 72 0.32 -47.05 -10.58
CA ASN A 72 1.64 -46.94 -9.94
C ASN A 72 2.79 -46.77 -10.95
N SER A 73 2.50 -46.94 -12.24
CA SER A 73 3.46 -46.86 -13.33
C SER A 73 3.69 -45.45 -13.88
N GLY A 74 2.97 -44.45 -13.34
CA GLY A 74 3.01 -43.10 -13.90
C GLY A 74 2.13 -42.10 -13.14
N THR A 75 1.94 -40.92 -13.72
CA THR A 75 1.00 -39.92 -13.17
C THR A 75 -0.38 -40.17 -13.77
N ALA A 76 -1.35 -40.50 -12.91
CA ALA A 76 -2.74 -40.72 -13.31
C ALA A 76 -3.53 -39.41 -13.34
N THR A 77 -4.35 -39.24 -14.37
CA THR A 77 -5.35 -38.18 -14.49
C THR A 77 -6.70 -38.79 -14.91
N GLY A 78 -7.80 -38.09 -14.64
CA GLY A 78 -9.14 -38.60 -14.96
C GLY A 78 -9.59 -39.77 -14.07
N LEU A 79 -9.00 -39.90 -12.87
CA LEU A 79 -9.55 -40.79 -11.85
C LEU A 79 -10.96 -40.34 -11.47
N ASN A 80 -11.83 -41.32 -11.20
CA ASN A 80 -13.20 -41.11 -10.78
C ASN A 80 -13.55 -42.05 -9.63
N ASP A 81 -14.72 -41.83 -9.03
CA ASP A 81 -15.15 -42.57 -7.85
C ASP A 81 -15.31 -44.08 -8.11
N ALA A 82 -15.75 -44.48 -9.30
CA ALA A 82 -15.87 -45.90 -9.64
C ALA A 82 -14.49 -46.57 -9.61
N PHE A 83 -13.49 -45.96 -10.22
CA PHE A 83 -12.11 -46.44 -10.18
C PHE A 83 -11.59 -46.53 -8.74
N CYS A 84 -11.75 -45.45 -7.97
CA CYS A 84 -11.23 -45.38 -6.60
C CYS A 84 -11.89 -46.39 -5.66
N LYS A 85 -13.20 -46.61 -5.79
CA LYS A 85 -13.93 -47.66 -5.08
C LYS A 85 -13.47 -49.06 -5.48
N SER A 86 -13.23 -49.29 -6.78
CA SER A 86 -12.76 -50.59 -7.25
C SER A 86 -11.35 -50.90 -6.71
N CYS A 87 -10.44 -49.92 -6.68
CA CYS A 87 -9.03 -50.21 -6.41
C CYS A 87 -8.50 -49.97 -5.01
N ILE A 88 -9.07 -49.05 -4.23
CA ILE A 88 -8.49 -48.65 -2.93
C ILE A 88 -9.24 -49.26 -1.74
N GLY A 89 -10.49 -49.71 -1.89
CA GLY A 89 -11.12 -50.39 -0.76
C GLY A 89 -12.52 -50.93 -0.99
N SER A 90 -12.71 -52.15 -0.48
CA SER A 90 -13.99 -52.76 -0.10
C SER A 90 -14.79 -51.97 0.95
N SER A 91 -14.24 -50.88 1.49
CA SER A 91 -14.96 -49.88 2.29
C SER A 91 -15.43 -48.74 1.40
N GLN A 92 -16.74 -48.45 1.42
CA GLN A 92 -17.48 -47.52 0.54
C GLN A 92 -17.02 -46.03 0.56
N THR A 93 -15.89 -45.71 1.17
CA THR A 93 -15.43 -44.34 1.49
C THR A 93 -14.21 -43.89 0.68
N SER A 94 -13.90 -44.52 -0.46
CA SER A 94 -12.80 -44.09 -1.35
C SER A 94 -13.34 -43.39 -2.59
N PHE A 95 -12.93 -42.15 -2.82
CA PHE A 95 -13.43 -41.28 -3.89
C PHE A 95 -12.26 -40.61 -4.62
N ALA A 96 -12.47 -40.19 -5.87
CA ALA A 96 -11.45 -39.41 -6.57
C ALA A 96 -11.39 -37.99 -6.00
N ASN A 97 -10.21 -37.40 -5.86
CA ASN A 97 -10.09 -35.99 -5.54
C ASN A 97 -10.64 -35.11 -6.68
N ALA A 98 -10.89 -33.82 -6.43
CA ALA A 98 -11.50 -32.93 -7.42
C ALA A 98 -10.64 -32.72 -8.68
N ALA A 99 -9.33 -32.95 -8.59
CA ALA A 99 -8.41 -32.89 -9.72
C ALA A 99 -8.39 -34.18 -10.57
N GLY A 100 -9.00 -35.28 -10.10
CA GLY A 100 -8.94 -36.59 -10.75
C GLY A 100 -7.53 -37.19 -10.80
N THR A 101 -6.66 -36.84 -9.84
CA THR A 101 -5.24 -37.26 -9.80
C THR A 101 -4.90 -38.20 -8.66
N ALA A 102 -5.75 -38.31 -7.65
CA ALA A 102 -5.58 -39.26 -6.55
C ALA A 102 -6.93 -39.79 -6.05
N CYS A 103 -6.91 -40.99 -5.45
CA CYS A 103 -8.00 -41.52 -4.67
C CYS A 103 -7.81 -41.16 -3.20
N VAL A 104 -8.85 -40.67 -2.55
CA VAL A 104 -8.83 -40.17 -1.17
C VAL A 104 -9.95 -40.78 -0.34
N ALA A 105 -9.70 -40.97 0.95
CA ALA A 105 -10.67 -41.54 1.88
C ALA A 105 -11.54 -40.43 2.50
N THR A 106 -12.71 -40.19 1.95
CA THR A 106 -13.64 -39.13 2.38
C THR A 106 -15.01 -39.70 2.76
N SER A 107 -15.82 -38.94 3.49
CA SER A 107 -17.15 -39.42 3.89
C SER A 107 -18.14 -39.52 2.72
N ALA A 108 -17.90 -38.78 1.64
CA ALA A 108 -18.67 -38.79 0.41
C ALA A 108 -17.80 -38.32 -0.78
N SER A 109 -18.37 -38.35 -2.00
CA SER A 109 -17.70 -37.91 -3.23
C SER A 109 -17.13 -36.50 -3.12
N CYS A 110 -15.99 -36.29 -3.78
CA CYS A 110 -15.41 -34.96 -3.99
C CYS A 110 -16.06 -34.20 -5.15
N ILE A 111 -16.89 -34.88 -5.95
CA ILE A 111 -17.65 -34.31 -7.05
C ILE A 111 -19.01 -33.91 -6.48
N ASN A 112 -19.35 -32.60 -6.55
CA ASN A 112 -20.53 -32.06 -5.88
C ASN A 112 -21.84 -32.75 -6.28
N ASP A 113 -21.99 -33.14 -7.54
CA ASP A 113 -23.20 -33.78 -8.07
C ASP A 113 -23.47 -35.18 -7.47
N ASP A 114 -22.43 -35.82 -6.92
CA ASP A 114 -22.50 -37.19 -6.38
C ASP A 114 -22.43 -37.25 -4.84
N ARG A 115 -22.44 -36.10 -4.16
CA ARG A 115 -22.29 -36.03 -2.70
C ARG A 115 -23.58 -36.31 -1.88
N LEU A 116 -24.72 -36.49 -2.56
CA LEU A 116 -25.99 -37.06 -2.04
C LEU A 116 -26.30 -36.73 -0.56
N ASP A 117 -26.68 -35.47 -0.29
CA ASP A 117 -27.06 -34.91 1.02
C ASP A 117 -26.00 -34.93 2.14
N THR A 118 -24.78 -35.41 1.86
CA THR A 118 -23.70 -35.40 2.85
C THR A 118 -23.02 -34.04 2.86
N MET A 119 -23.25 -33.25 3.92
CA MET A 119 -22.61 -31.94 4.09
C MET A 119 -21.08 -32.04 3.99
N TRP A 120 -20.45 -31.03 3.39
CA TRP A 120 -19.00 -30.93 3.42
C TRP A 120 -18.52 -30.64 4.85
N ASN A 121 -17.52 -31.40 5.30
CA ASN A 121 -16.71 -31.06 6.45
C ASN A 121 -15.29 -30.65 6.01
N LEU A 122 -14.55 -30.02 6.90
CA LEU A 122 -13.21 -29.51 6.58
C LEU A 122 -12.24 -30.62 6.18
N ASN A 123 -12.31 -31.78 6.83
CA ASN A 123 -11.43 -32.92 6.54
C ASN A 123 -11.63 -33.44 5.12
N ASP A 124 -12.89 -33.63 4.70
CA ASP A 124 -13.21 -34.02 3.33
C ASP A 124 -12.76 -32.96 2.33
N CYS A 125 -12.94 -31.68 2.63
CA CYS A 125 -12.52 -30.60 1.73
C CYS A 125 -10.99 -30.59 1.53
N ILE A 126 -10.22 -30.78 2.60
CA ILE A 126 -8.76 -30.89 2.53
C ILE A 126 -8.33 -32.06 1.65
N LEU A 127 -8.96 -33.22 1.83
CA LEU A 127 -8.62 -34.42 1.05
C LEU A 127 -9.04 -34.28 -0.42
N CYS A 128 -10.21 -33.71 -0.69
CA CYS A 128 -10.71 -33.52 -2.04
C CYS A 128 -9.99 -32.41 -2.82
N ASN A 129 -9.48 -31.39 -2.12
CA ASN A 129 -8.86 -30.20 -2.72
C ASN A 129 -7.56 -29.81 -1.98
N PRO A 130 -6.52 -30.66 -2.01
CA PRO A 130 -5.34 -30.50 -1.17
C PRO A 130 -4.51 -29.23 -1.44
N ALA A 131 -4.64 -28.63 -2.63
CA ALA A 131 -3.89 -27.42 -2.99
C ALA A 131 -4.46 -26.14 -2.34
N THR A 132 -5.77 -26.04 -2.16
CA THR A 132 -6.43 -24.82 -1.65
C THR A 132 -7.82 -25.10 -1.05
N PRO A 133 -7.94 -25.86 0.05
CA PRO A 133 -9.24 -26.25 0.58
C PRO A 133 -9.84 -25.14 1.45
N ALA A 134 -11.08 -24.73 1.16
CA ALA A 134 -11.88 -23.88 2.05
C ALA A 134 -13.36 -24.27 2.02
N LEU A 135 -14.03 -24.16 3.18
CA LEU A 135 -15.43 -24.52 3.35
C LEU A 135 -16.33 -23.26 3.35
N VAL A 136 -16.82 -22.85 2.18
CA VAL A 136 -17.70 -21.67 2.07
C VAL A 136 -19.15 -22.10 2.11
N SER A 137 -19.90 -21.64 3.11
CA SER A 137 -21.33 -21.95 3.26
C SER A 137 -21.65 -23.44 3.15
N GLN A 138 -20.81 -24.29 3.75
CA GLN A 138 -20.93 -25.76 3.72
C GLN A 138 -20.61 -26.43 2.36
N PHE A 139 -19.95 -25.72 1.46
CA PHE A 139 -19.41 -26.28 0.21
C PHE A 139 -17.89 -26.17 0.20
N CYS A 140 -17.22 -27.21 -0.31
CA CYS A 140 -15.79 -27.11 -0.56
C CYS A 140 -15.53 -26.29 -1.82
N ALA A 141 -14.70 -25.27 -1.71
CA ALA A 141 -14.32 -24.40 -2.79
C ALA A 141 -12.80 -24.26 -2.84
N ALA A 142 -12.27 -24.10 -4.05
CA ALA A 142 -10.89 -23.67 -4.22
C ALA A 142 -10.76 -22.22 -3.74
N CYS A 143 -9.72 -21.91 -2.97
CA CYS A 143 -9.50 -20.56 -2.42
C CYS A 143 -9.54 -19.45 -3.50
N SER A 144 -9.06 -19.75 -4.71
CA SER A 144 -9.06 -18.82 -5.86
C SER A 144 -10.46 -18.48 -6.39
N SER A 145 -11.46 -19.35 -6.16
CA SER A 145 -12.85 -19.14 -6.60
C SER A 145 -13.71 -18.34 -5.62
N ILE A 146 -13.24 -18.11 -4.39
CA ILE A 146 -14.02 -17.44 -3.36
C ILE A 146 -13.93 -15.92 -3.55
N LYS A 147 -15.08 -15.28 -3.84
CA LYS A 147 -15.18 -13.82 -4.02
C LYS A 147 -15.78 -13.09 -2.82
N SER A 148 -16.52 -13.81 -1.99
CA SER A 148 -17.23 -13.29 -0.81
C SER A 148 -17.53 -14.41 0.17
N GLY A 149 -17.89 -14.06 1.41
CA GLY A 149 -18.20 -15.04 2.45
C GLY A 149 -16.94 -15.62 3.11
N TRP A 150 -15.82 -14.90 3.07
CA TRP A 150 -14.61 -15.28 3.77
C TRP A 150 -14.83 -15.31 5.28
N THR A 151 -14.32 -16.35 5.91
CA THR A 151 -14.27 -16.52 7.36
C THR A 151 -12.84 -16.77 7.79
N ASP A 152 -12.51 -16.52 9.05
CA ASP A 152 -11.17 -16.79 9.58
C ASP A 152 -10.79 -18.27 9.43
N ALA A 153 -11.77 -19.18 9.56
CA ALA A 153 -11.56 -20.61 9.34
C ALA A 153 -11.11 -20.88 7.90
N ASN A 154 -11.79 -20.29 6.91
CA ASN A 154 -11.47 -20.48 5.50
C ASN A 154 -10.16 -19.80 5.11
N CYS A 155 -9.89 -18.59 5.64
CA CYS A 155 -8.64 -17.91 5.41
C CYS A 155 -7.45 -18.70 5.95
N ASN A 156 -7.56 -19.24 7.16
CA ASN A 156 -6.52 -20.10 7.72
C ASN A 156 -6.34 -21.39 6.91
N ALA A 157 -7.42 -22.05 6.51
CA ALA A 157 -7.34 -23.26 5.68
C ALA A 157 -6.61 -22.98 4.35
N CYS A 158 -6.97 -21.89 3.67
CA CYS A 158 -6.29 -21.43 2.46
C CYS A 158 -4.82 -21.08 2.68
N ALA A 159 -4.50 -20.38 3.77
CA ALA A 159 -3.16 -19.92 4.08
C ALA A 159 -2.21 -21.07 4.45
N THR A 160 -2.73 -22.12 5.11
CA THR A 160 -1.94 -23.33 5.43
C THR A 160 -1.57 -24.17 4.21
N ALA A 161 -2.38 -24.11 3.15
CA ALA A 161 -2.11 -24.82 1.90
C ALA A 161 -1.26 -24.00 0.90
N ALA A 162 -1.07 -22.71 1.15
CA ALA A 162 -0.23 -21.86 0.33
C ALA A 162 1.27 -22.24 0.45
N SER A 163 2.04 -21.99 -0.61
CA SER A 163 3.50 -22.15 -0.61
C SER A 163 4.18 -20.80 -0.90
N PRO A 164 4.86 -20.18 0.08
CA PRO A 164 5.06 -20.63 1.46
C PRO A 164 3.78 -20.48 2.32
N PRO A 165 3.60 -21.32 3.36
CA PRO A 165 2.47 -21.18 4.28
C PRO A 165 2.52 -19.82 5.00
N THR A 166 1.44 -19.05 4.88
CA THR A 166 1.30 -17.80 5.60
C THR A 166 0.58 -18.06 6.93
N LYS A 167 1.15 -17.57 8.04
CA LYS A 167 0.51 -17.64 9.35
C LYS A 167 -0.27 -16.34 9.60
N ASN A 168 -1.33 -16.44 10.41
CA ASN A 168 -2.14 -15.31 10.90
C ASN A 168 -2.91 -14.57 9.80
N VAL A 169 -3.68 -15.32 9.02
CA VAL A 169 -4.54 -14.77 7.97
C VAL A 169 -6.00 -14.86 8.41
N TYR A 170 -6.68 -13.72 8.41
CA TYR A 170 -8.05 -13.57 8.86
C TYR A 170 -8.92 -13.00 7.74
N ALA A 171 -10.23 -13.23 7.79
CA ALA A 171 -11.13 -12.56 6.85
C ALA A 171 -11.21 -11.08 7.21
N ASN A 172 -11.19 -10.18 6.21
CA ASN A 172 -11.43 -8.77 6.45
C ASN A 172 -12.87 -8.55 6.98
N SER A 173 -13.15 -7.36 7.53
CA SER A 173 -14.46 -7.07 8.13
C SER A 173 -15.63 -7.16 7.15
N ALA A 174 -15.37 -6.94 5.86
CA ALA A 174 -16.34 -7.06 4.77
C ALA A 174 -16.59 -8.51 4.31
N GLY A 175 -15.77 -9.48 4.73
CA GLY A 175 -15.84 -10.87 4.27
C GLY A 175 -15.50 -11.05 2.79
N THR A 176 -14.76 -10.11 2.18
CA THR A 176 -14.44 -10.10 0.75
C THR A 176 -13.04 -10.61 0.43
N SER A 177 -12.12 -10.60 1.40
CA SER A 177 -10.77 -11.12 1.22
C SER A 177 -10.16 -11.62 2.54
N CYS A 178 -9.08 -12.37 2.41
CA CYS A 178 -8.19 -12.75 3.50
C CYS A 178 -7.05 -11.73 3.63
N VAL A 179 -6.69 -11.36 4.86
CA VAL A 179 -5.67 -10.37 5.17
C VAL A 179 -4.78 -10.83 6.31
N ALA A 180 -3.51 -10.43 6.26
CA ALA A 180 -2.59 -10.67 7.38
C ALA A 180 -2.88 -9.65 8.48
N ALA A 181 -3.24 -10.13 9.66
CA ALA A 181 -3.55 -9.31 10.82
C ALA A 181 -3.02 -9.97 12.10
N SER A 182 -2.94 -9.21 13.19
CA SER A 182 -2.50 -9.74 14.49
C SER A 182 -3.56 -10.63 15.16
N ALA A 183 -4.83 -10.43 14.81
CA ALA A 183 -5.99 -11.19 15.26
C ALA A 183 -7.16 -11.02 14.28
N SER A 184 -8.26 -11.75 14.53
CA SER A 184 -9.51 -11.68 13.75
C SER A 184 -9.93 -10.23 13.48
N CYS A 185 -10.34 -9.91 12.25
CA CYS A 185 -10.86 -8.58 11.93
C CYS A 185 -12.27 -8.33 12.48
N LYS A 186 -12.90 -9.34 13.07
CA LYS A 186 -14.21 -9.21 13.72
C LYS A 186 -13.97 -8.78 15.16
N SER A 187 -14.43 -7.59 15.51
CA SER A 187 -14.22 -6.97 16.84
C SER A 187 -14.66 -7.87 18.00
N THR A 188 -15.77 -8.60 17.82
CA THR A 188 -16.30 -9.55 18.81
C THR A 188 -15.41 -10.78 19.05
N SER A 189 -14.41 -11.01 18.20
CA SER A 189 -13.56 -12.21 18.21
C SER A 189 -12.09 -11.92 18.55
N ARG A 190 -11.71 -10.66 18.83
CA ARG A 190 -10.32 -10.29 19.15
C ARG A 190 -9.89 -10.58 20.59
N GLY A 191 -10.83 -10.85 21.49
CA GLY A 191 -10.52 -11.10 22.91
C GLY A 191 -9.75 -9.93 23.53
N SER A 192 -8.58 -10.21 24.09
CA SER A 192 -7.67 -9.22 24.69
C SER A 192 -6.64 -8.62 23.72
N THR A 193 -6.66 -9.02 22.44
CA THR A 193 -5.69 -8.50 21.47
C THR A 193 -6.13 -7.11 21.00
N ALA A 194 -5.37 -6.09 21.39
CA ALA A 194 -5.63 -4.71 21.00
C ALA A 194 -5.49 -4.51 19.47
N TRP A 195 -6.27 -3.58 18.92
CA TRP A 195 -6.09 -3.15 17.54
C TRP A 195 -4.77 -2.40 17.37
N THR A 196 -4.05 -2.70 16.28
CA THR A 196 -2.91 -1.91 15.81
C THR A 196 -3.29 -1.11 14.56
N ALA A 197 -2.51 -0.09 14.21
CA ALA A 197 -2.74 0.66 12.96
C ALA A 197 -2.63 -0.26 11.73
N ALA A 198 -1.70 -1.22 11.75
CA ALA A 198 -1.57 -2.22 10.70
C ALA A 198 -2.83 -3.10 10.58
N ASP A 199 -3.43 -3.47 11.71
CA ASP A 199 -4.69 -4.20 11.71
C ASP A 199 -5.81 -3.38 11.08
N CYS A 200 -5.97 -2.10 11.44
CA CYS A 200 -7.05 -1.28 10.88
C CYS A 200 -6.93 -1.12 9.36
N ALA A 201 -5.71 -0.89 8.86
CA ALA A 201 -5.47 -0.81 7.42
C ALA A 201 -5.77 -2.13 6.68
N ALA A 202 -5.42 -3.27 7.27
CA ALA A 202 -5.64 -4.58 6.66
C ALA A 202 -7.11 -5.03 6.78
N CYS A 203 -7.69 -4.95 7.97
CA CYS A 203 -8.99 -5.51 8.30
C CYS A 203 -10.16 -4.65 7.82
N THR A 204 -10.00 -3.33 7.82
CA THR A 204 -11.09 -2.39 7.59
C THR A 204 -10.62 -1.27 6.66
N PRO A 205 -10.49 -1.53 5.35
CA PRO A 205 -9.96 -0.54 4.41
C PRO A 205 -10.82 0.75 4.32
N THR A 206 -12.09 0.69 4.71
CA THR A 206 -12.97 1.87 4.84
C THR A 206 -12.79 2.64 6.15
N THR A 207 -12.19 2.04 7.17
CA THR A 207 -11.85 2.65 8.47
C THR A 207 -10.39 2.36 8.84
N PRO A 208 -9.42 2.85 8.03
CA PRO A 208 -8.03 2.39 8.10
C PRO A 208 -7.26 2.91 9.32
N ALA A 209 -7.79 3.90 10.04
CA ALA A 209 -7.08 4.58 11.11
C ALA A 209 -7.38 3.99 12.49
N LEU A 210 -6.37 3.87 13.34
CA LEU A 210 -6.52 3.51 14.75
C LEU A 210 -6.75 4.78 15.59
N VAL A 211 -7.88 4.86 16.29
CA VAL A 211 -8.23 5.96 17.21
C VAL A 211 -8.69 5.37 18.53
N SER A 212 -8.03 5.75 19.63
CA SER A 212 -8.41 5.34 20.99
C SER A 212 -8.65 3.83 21.13
N SER A 213 -7.80 3.00 20.51
CA SER A 213 -7.85 1.52 20.46
C SER A 213 -8.89 0.86 19.55
N ALA A 214 -9.61 1.63 18.72
CA ALA A 214 -10.56 1.11 17.73
C ALA A 214 -10.26 1.64 16.33
N CYS A 215 -10.67 0.89 15.30
CA CYS A 215 -10.57 1.37 13.92
C CYS A 215 -11.67 2.38 13.61
N ALA A 216 -11.30 3.47 12.95
CA ALA A 216 -12.17 4.60 12.66
C ALA A 216 -12.07 5.06 11.20
N SER A 217 -13.19 5.57 10.68
CA SER A 217 -13.21 6.26 9.38
C SER A 217 -12.44 7.57 9.48
N CYS A 218 -11.67 7.87 8.45
CA CYS A 218 -10.93 9.13 8.32
C CYS A 218 -11.83 10.37 8.38
N THR A 219 -13.11 10.26 8.00
CA THR A 219 -14.06 11.38 8.02
C THR A 219 -14.55 11.75 9.42
N GLY A 220 -14.38 10.87 10.41
CA GLY A 220 -14.85 11.06 11.78
C GLY A 220 -13.76 11.48 12.78
N ILE A 221 -12.52 11.62 12.33
CA ILE A 221 -11.38 11.93 13.19
C ILE A 221 -11.32 13.44 13.42
N THR A 222 -11.45 13.84 14.67
CA THR A 222 -11.32 15.25 15.10
C THR A 222 -9.98 15.54 15.76
N THR A 223 -9.29 14.51 16.25
CA THR A 223 -7.97 14.58 16.87
C THR A 223 -6.97 13.75 16.07
N TRP A 224 -6.17 14.42 15.26
CA TRP A 224 -5.19 13.82 14.37
C TRP A 224 -3.84 13.65 15.06
N ASP A 225 -3.21 12.52 14.80
CA ASP A 225 -1.81 12.22 15.11
C ASP A 225 -1.11 11.71 13.85
N ASP A 226 0.21 11.54 13.90
CA ASP A 226 0.96 11.09 12.72
C ASP A 226 0.55 9.67 12.27
N GLY A 227 0.09 8.82 13.20
CA GLY A 227 -0.31 7.45 12.91
C GLY A 227 -1.60 7.39 12.11
N ASN A 228 -2.63 8.10 12.55
CA ASN A 228 -3.91 8.14 11.85
C ASN A 228 -3.85 8.98 10.57
N CYS A 229 -3.03 10.04 10.51
CA CYS A 229 -2.75 10.77 9.28
C CYS A 229 -2.13 9.89 8.19
N ASN A 230 -1.08 9.14 8.52
CA ASN A 230 -0.45 8.23 7.56
C ASN A 230 -1.42 7.10 7.15
N SER A 231 -2.19 6.56 8.08
CA SER A 231 -3.18 5.52 7.78
C SER A 231 -4.23 6.02 6.78
N CYS A 232 -4.75 7.23 6.98
CA CYS A 232 -5.73 7.84 6.09
C CYS A 232 -5.13 8.30 4.75
N ALA A 233 -3.89 8.76 4.73
CA ALA A 233 -3.20 9.18 3.51
C ALA A 233 -2.99 8.05 2.50
N THR A 234 -2.82 6.80 2.96
CA THR A 234 -2.70 5.64 2.06
C THR A 234 -3.98 5.32 1.29
N THR A 235 -5.12 5.84 1.73
CA THR A 235 -6.41 5.73 1.00
C THR A 235 -6.64 6.86 -0.01
N ALA A 236 -5.83 7.93 0.05
CA ALA A 236 -5.90 9.02 -0.91
C ALA A 236 -5.14 8.64 -2.20
N SER A 237 -5.69 9.04 -3.36
CA SER A 237 -5.05 8.83 -4.67
C SER A 237 -4.58 10.18 -5.22
N PRO A 238 -3.28 10.38 -5.51
CA PRO A 238 -2.17 9.42 -5.35
C PRO A 238 -1.73 9.26 -3.89
N PRO A 239 -1.19 8.09 -3.50
CA PRO A 239 -0.68 7.87 -2.15
C PRO A 239 0.53 8.77 -1.89
N THR A 240 0.31 9.85 -1.15
CA THR A 240 1.39 10.74 -0.70
C THR A 240 2.08 10.08 0.49
N LYS A 241 3.32 9.62 0.27
CA LYS A 241 4.14 9.10 1.36
C LYS A 241 4.56 10.27 2.25
N ASN A 242 4.30 10.14 3.56
CA ASN A 242 4.60 11.08 4.64
C ASN A 242 3.57 12.21 4.80
N ILE A 243 2.46 11.89 5.49
CA ILE A 243 1.49 12.88 5.95
C ILE A 243 1.48 12.87 7.48
N TYR A 244 1.58 14.05 8.09
CA TYR A 244 1.72 14.24 9.53
C TYR A 244 0.56 15.06 10.07
N ALA A 245 0.20 14.89 11.33
CA ALA A 245 -0.76 15.80 11.96
C ALA A 245 -0.12 17.17 12.11
N ASN A 246 -0.87 18.25 11.88
CA ASN A 246 -0.37 19.59 12.17
C ASN A 246 -0.17 19.80 13.69
N GLY A 247 0.52 20.88 14.08
CA GLY A 247 0.81 21.17 15.48
C GLY A 247 -0.43 21.42 16.35
N ALA A 248 -1.59 21.70 15.73
CA ALA A 248 -2.87 21.83 16.42
C ALA A 248 -3.62 20.49 16.58
N GLY A 249 -3.15 19.40 15.95
CA GLY A 249 -3.79 18.08 15.98
C GLY A 249 -5.18 18.05 15.32
N ASN A 250 -5.51 19.00 14.44
CA ASN A 250 -6.85 19.13 13.85
C ASN A 250 -6.91 18.83 12.35
N SER A 251 -5.75 18.66 11.69
CA SER A 251 -5.67 18.28 10.28
C SER A 251 -4.34 17.59 9.97
N CYS A 252 -4.28 16.97 8.79
CA CYS A 252 -3.11 16.31 8.27
C CYS A 252 -2.44 17.15 7.17
N VAL A 253 -1.10 17.18 7.16
CA VAL A 253 -0.30 17.98 6.23
C VAL A 253 0.90 17.22 5.68
N ALA A 254 1.29 17.54 4.45
CA ALA A 254 2.44 16.95 3.76
C ALA A 254 3.74 17.67 4.12
N ALA A 255 4.14 17.57 5.39
CA ALA A 255 5.41 18.12 5.87
C ALA A 255 6.60 17.17 5.59
N SER A 256 7.83 17.67 5.70
CA SER A 256 9.04 16.86 5.51
C SER A 256 9.31 15.88 6.67
N ALA A 257 8.74 16.15 7.84
CA ALA A 257 8.79 15.34 9.06
C ALA A 257 7.59 15.70 9.97
N SER A 258 7.45 14.99 11.10
CA SER A 258 6.40 15.27 12.11
C SER A 258 6.32 16.76 12.47
N CYS A 259 5.10 17.28 12.66
CA CYS A 259 4.93 18.66 13.10
C CYS A 259 5.16 18.87 14.59
N THR A 260 5.39 17.79 15.34
CA THR A 260 5.69 17.83 16.76
C THR A 260 7.21 17.74 16.97
N THR A 261 7.77 18.66 17.76
CA THR A 261 9.22 18.71 18.03
C THR A 261 9.76 17.42 18.64
N ALA A 262 8.94 16.71 19.42
CA ALA A 262 9.29 15.42 20.02
C ALA A 262 9.56 14.31 18.98
N ASN A 263 8.94 14.38 17.79
CA ASN A 263 8.93 13.27 16.83
C ASN A 263 9.58 13.61 15.48
N ARG A 264 10.30 14.75 15.36
CA ARG A 264 10.98 15.11 14.10
C ARG A 264 12.23 14.27 13.78
N SER A 265 12.64 13.37 14.66
CA SER A 265 13.79 12.47 14.45
C SER A 265 15.08 13.19 13.98
N GLY A 266 15.29 14.41 14.45
CA GLY A 266 16.44 15.24 14.07
C GLY A 266 16.32 15.98 12.73
N ALA A 267 15.20 15.86 12.02
CA ALA A 267 14.96 16.63 10.80
C ALA A 267 14.79 18.13 11.14
N PRO A 268 15.62 19.03 10.57
CA PRO A 268 15.51 20.45 10.83
C PRO A 268 14.16 21.00 10.34
N TRP A 269 13.70 22.09 10.95
CA TRP A 269 12.54 22.81 10.46
C TRP A 269 12.90 23.56 9.17
N THR A 270 12.03 23.44 8.17
CA THR A 270 12.04 24.31 6.99
C THR A 270 10.89 25.30 7.07
N ILE A 271 10.96 26.38 6.28
CA ILE A 271 9.86 27.35 6.18
C ILE A 271 8.58 26.68 5.67
N SER A 272 8.70 25.76 4.72
CA SER A 272 7.58 24.96 4.23
C SER A 272 6.93 24.16 5.36
N ASP A 273 7.72 23.57 6.26
CA ASP A 273 7.18 22.88 7.42
C ASP A 273 6.49 23.85 8.38
N CYS A 274 7.06 25.03 8.67
CA CYS A 274 6.40 26.00 9.55
C CYS A 274 5.02 26.41 9.02
N ILE A 275 4.91 26.69 7.73
CA ILE A 275 3.63 27.04 7.08
C ILE A 275 2.61 25.90 7.20
N LEU A 276 3.03 24.65 6.94
CA LEU A 276 2.14 23.49 6.94
C LEU A 276 1.77 23.05 8.36
N CYS A 277 2.76 22.88 9.22
CA CYS A 277 2.61 22.35 10.56
C CYS A 277 2.01 23.35 11.54
N ASN A 278 2.38 24.64 11.41
CA ASN A 278 1.99 25.66 12.36
C ASN A 278 1.57 26.93 11.60
N PRO A 279 0.37 26.95 11.00
CA PRO A 279 -0.06 28.08 10.19
C PRO A 279 -0.12 29.41 10.97
N ASN A 280 -0.24 29.36 12.30
CA ASN A 280 -0.17 30.53 13.18
C ASN A 280 1.27 31.01 13.47
N THR A 281 2.28 30.15 13.26
CA THR A 281 3.71 30.45 13.42
C THR A 281 4.53 30.12 12.16
N PRO A 282 4.20 30.70 11.00
CA PRO A 282 4.73 30.25 9.72
C PRO A 282 6.18 30.71 9.44
N ALA A 283 6.77 31.60 10.26
CA ALA A 283 8.13 32.07 10.07
C ALA A 283 9.15 31.09 10.68
N LEU A 284 10.29 30.89 10.03
CA LEU A 284 11.42 30.13 10.57
C LEU A 284 12.48 31.10 11.11
N VAL A 285 12.65 31.15 12.42
CA VAL A 285 13.70 31.94 13.09
C VAL A 285 14.66 30.96 13.76
N GLY A 286 15.93 30.98 13.34
CA GLY A 286 16.90 29.97 13.73
C GLY A 286 16.45 28.57 13.33
N SER A 287 16.18 27.71 14.31
CA SER A 287 15.69 26.33 14.11
C SER A 287 14.25 26.12 14.59
N THR A 288 13.50 27.21 14.84
CA THR A 288 12.16 27.16 15.44
C THR A 288 11.14 27.93 14.62
N CYS A 289 9.91 27.43 14.57
CA CYS A 289 8.79 28.13 13.96
C CYS A 289 8.23 29.19 14.91
N THR A 290 8.11 30.43 14.44
CA THR A 290 7.80 31.61 15.25
C THR A 290 6.59 32.35 14.67
N ALA A 291 5.73 32.88 15.55
CA ALA A 291 4.62 33.74 15.15
C ALA A 291 5.14 35.01 14.47
N CYS A 292 4.51 35.43 13.38
CA CYS A 292 4.96 36.60 12.62
C CYS A 292 5.06 37.88 13.46
N ASN A 293 4.16 38.05 14.45
CA ASN A 293 4.19 39.17 15.39
C ASN A 293 5.28 39.09 16.46
N SER A 294 5.99 37.96 16.54
CA SER A 294 7.03 37.69 17.53
C SER A 294 8.44 37.66 16.92
N VAL A 295 8.56 37.81 15.60
CA VAL A 295 9.86 37.95 14.92
C VAL A 295 10.44 39.31 15.28
N THR A 296 11.66 39.33 15.82
CA THR A 296 12.28 40.57 16.30
C THR A 296 13.05 41.29 15.19
N SER A 297 13.36 42.56 15.43
CA SER A 297 14.17 43.35 14.49
C SER A 297 15.55 42.73 14.31
N GLY A 298 15.97 42.52 13.06
CA GLY A 298 17.23 41.85 12.71
C GLY A 298 17.06 40.41 12.23
N GLU A 299 15.87 39.81 12.40
CA GLU A 299 15.61 38.41 12.08
C GLU A 299 14.71 38.20 10.85
N TRP A 300 14.16 39.28 10.29
CA TRP A 300 13.30 39.19 9.11
C TRP A 300 14.10 38.81 7.87
N THR A 301 13.72 37.71 7.25
CA THR A 301 14.24 37.30 5.94
C THR A 301 13.13 37.39 4.89
N ASP A 302 13.49 37.47 3.62
CA ASP A 302 12.50 37.45 2.52
C ASP A 302 11.59 36.23 2.59
N ALA A 303 12.14 35.09 3.00
CA ALA A 303 11.40 33.85 3.13
C ALA A 303 10.40 33.90 4.31
N ASN A 304 10.78 34.50 5.45
CA ASN A 304 9.86 34.77 6.56
C ASN A 304 8.78 35.78 6.18
N CYS A 305 9.15 36.84 5.47
CA CYS A 305 8.18 37.84 4.99
C CYS A 305 7.16 37.22 4.04
N LYS A 306 7.62 36.37 3.12
CA LYS A 306 6.73 35.65 2.22
C LYS A 306 5.81 34.70 3.00
N ALA A 307 6.33 33.93 3.95
CA ALA A 307 5.54 33.03 4.78
C ALA A 307 4.47 33.79 5.58
N CYS A 308 4.84 34.90 6.20
CA CYS A 308 3.93 35.75 6.98
C CYS A 308 2.92 36.54 6.13
N ALA A 309 3.27 36.89 4.89
CA ALA A 309 2.34 37.57 3.98
C ALA A 309 1.18 36.66 3.57
N THR A 310 1.43 35.35 3.38
CA THR A 310 0.37 34.38 3.03
C THR A 310 -0.74 34.26 4.08
N THR A 311 -0.46 34.60 5.32
CA THR A 311 -1.42 34.59 6.44
C THR A 311 -2.15 35.92 6.64
N ALA A 312 -1.65 37.03 6.08
CA ALA A 312 -2.05 38.38 6.49
C ALA A 312 -2.66 39.29 5.40
N SER A 313 -2.55 39.01 4.08
CA SER A 313 -3.06 39.93 3.03
C SER A 313 -3.19 39.35 1.61
N PRO A 314 -3.89 40.02 0.66
CA PRO A 314 -4.16 39.51 -0.68
C PRO A 314 -2.88 39.27 -1.51
N PRO A 315 -2.85 38.28 -2.40
CA PRO A 315 -1.64 37.72 -3.02
C PRO A 315 -1.00 38.59 -4.13
N THR A 316 -1.28 39.90 -4.18
CA THR A 316 -0.96 40.72 -5.36
C THR A 316 0.37 41.48 -5.29
N GLN A 317 1.11 41.43 -4.17
CA GLN A 317 2.44 42.01 -4.06
C GLN A 317 3.42 41.04 -3.39
N ASN A 318 4.63 40.96 -3.95
CA ASN A 318 5.75 40.31 -3.29
C ASN A 318 6.11 41.10 -2.03
N VAL A 319 6.43 40.38 -0.95
CA VAL A 319 6.84 40.99 0.32
C VAL A 319 8.22 40.47 0.68
N PHE A 320 9.13 41.39 0.95
CA PHE A 320 10.54 41.13 1.22
C PHE A 320 10.95 41.74 2.56
N ALA A 321 12.01 41.25 3.18
CA ALA A 321 12.58 41.94 4.33
C ALA A 321 13.17 43.27 3.88
N ASN A 322 13.03 44.33 4.68
CA ASN A 322 13.71 45.59 4.39
C ASN A 322 15.24 45.44 4.56
N GLY A 323 16.02 46.43 4.12
CA GLY A 323 17.48 46.39 4.17
C GLY A 323 18.09 46.34 5.58
N THR A 324 17.28 46.58 6.62
CA THR A 324 17.68 46.49 8.03
C THR A 324 17.21 45.21 8.71
N PHE A 325 16.54 44.30 7.98
CA PHE A 325 15.95 43.07 8.52
C PHE A 325 14.97 43.31 9.69
N SER A 326 14.39 44.51 9.77
CA SER A 326 13.55 44.94 10.89
C SER A 326 12.05 44.78 10.64
N SER A 327 11.65 44.73 9.37
CA SER A 327 10.25 44.54 8.96
C SER A 327 10.14 44.03 7.53
N CYS A 328 8.91 43.67 7.15
CA CYS A 328 8.56 43.26 5.81
C CYS A 328 7.96 44.42 5.01
N VAL A 329 8.39 44.57 3.76
CA VAL A 329 7.98 45.66 2.86
C VAL A 329 7.57 45.12 1.49
N ALA A 330 6.58 45.76 0.88
CA ALA A 330 6.04 45.35 -0.41
C ALA A 330 6.81 45.98 -1.58
N SER A 331 8.01 45.47 -1.86
CA SER A 331 8.83 45.86 -3.01
C SER A 331 8.62 44.92 -4.21
N LEU A 332 8.95 45.37 -5.41
CA LEU A 332 8.90 44.52 -6.61
C LEU A 332 9.90 43.36 -6.56
N TYR A 333 11.06 43.59 -5.93
CA TYR A 333 12.15 42.62 -5.78
C TYR A 333 12.78 42.73 -4.39
N SER A 334 13.60 41.74 -4.02
CA SER A 334 14.27 41.68 -2.72
C SER A 334 15.09 42.94 -2.42
N CYS A 335 15.02 43.41 -1.17
CA CYS A 335 15.83 44.52 -0.68
C CYS A 335 17.30 44.12 -0.40
N ASN A 336 17.58 42.82 -0.29
CA ASN A 336 18.91 42.28 -0.01
C ASN A 336 19.74 41.99 -1.25
N GLN A 337 19.22 42.29 -2.45
CA GLN A 337 20.00 42.14 -3.67
C GLN A 337 20.90 43.36 -3.88
N THR A 338 22.22 43.14 -3.87
CA THR A 338 23.23 44.18 -4.15
C THR A 338 23.26 44.61 -5.63
N SER A 339 22.75 43.77 -6.52
CA SER A 339 22.56 44.05 -7.95
C SER A 339 21.31 43.31 -8.42
N ARG A 340 20.37 44.05 -9.02
CA ARG A 340 19.11 43.49 -9.54
C ARG A 340 19.24 42.98 -10.99
N GLY A 341 20.45 42.95 -11.55
CA GLY A 341 20.71 42.47 -12.91
C GLY A 341 19.95 43.27 -13.97
N SER A 342 19.07 42.60 -14.73
CA SER A 342 18.18 43.25 -15.69
C SER A 342 17.04 44.04 -15.04
N ASN A 343 16.71 43.74 -13.78
CA ASN A 343 15.71 44.48 -13.02
C ASN A 343 16.37 45.73 -12.44
N LYS A 344 15.62 46.84 -12.40
CA LYS A 344 16.12 48.13 -11.91
C LYS A 344 15.52 48.49 -10.56
N TRP A 345 16.29 49.21 -9.76
CA TRP A 345 15.77 49.92 -8.61
C TRP A 345 14.87 51.07 -9.06
N THR A 346 13.77 51.25 -8.36
CA THR A 346 12.90 52.43 -8.48
C THR A 346 12.98 53.23 -7.18
N ASP A 347 12.70 54.53 -7.22
CA ASP A 347 12.63 55.36 -6.01
C ASP A 347 11.67 54.76 -4.98
N ARG A 348 10.55 54.19 -5.45
CA ARG A 348 9.60 53.48 -4.60
C ARG A 348 10.24 52.29 -3.90
N ASP A 349 10.99 51.45 -4.61
CA ASP A 349 11.68 50.31 -4.01
C ASP A 349 12.77 50.76 -3.02
N CYS A 350 13.55 51.78 -3.37
CA CYS A 350 14.59 52.32 -2.50
C CYS A 350 14.01 52.89 -1.20
N ALA A 351 12.93 53.68 -1.28
CA ALA A 351 12.22 54.20 -0.11
C ALA A 351 11.61 53.09 0.76
N LEU A 352 11.04 52.05 0.16
CA LEU A 352 10.51 50.90 0.90
C LEU A 352 11.62 50.10 1.58
N CYS A 353 12.71 49.84 0.88
CA CYS A 353 13.80 49.00 1.38
C CYS A 353 14.69 49.69 2.42
N ASN A 354 14.95 50.99 2.26
CA ASN A 354 15.89 51.74 3.08
C ASN A 354 15.22 52.75 4.02
N GLY A 355 13.91 52.95 3.92
CA GLY A 355 13.16 53.96 4.65
C GLY A 355 13.23 55.35 4.01
N THR A 356 12.51 56.30 4.62
CA THR A 356 12.33 57.67 4.10
C THR A 356 12.97 58.76 4.98
N ALA A 357 13.86 58.37 5.89
CA ALA A 357 14.55 59.34 6.74
C ALA A 357 15.50 60.22 5.90
N SER A 358 15.73 61.47 6.32
CA SER A 358 16.77 62.31 5.72
C SER A 358 18.11 61.59 5.81
N ASN A 359 18.77 61.38 4.66
CA ASN A 359 19.99 60.58 4.45
C ASN A 359 19.81 59.06 4.25
N ALA A 360 18.58 58.54 4.26
CA ALA A 360 18.33 57.17 3.81
C ALA A 360 18.57 57.06 2.30
N ASN A 361 19.03 55.89 1.84
CA ASN A 361 19.20 55.58 0.41
C ASN A 361 17.84 55.37 -0.27
N GLN A 362 17.02 56.41 -0.32
CA GLN A 362 15.62 56.34 -0.74
C GLN A 362 15.39 56.60 -2.24
N TYR A 363 16.44 56.96 -3.00
CA TYR A 363 16.33 57.25 -4.42
C TYR A 363 17.10 56.22 -5.25
N ALA A 364 16.58 55.83 -6.42
CA ALA A 364 17.32 55.03 -7.35
C ALA A 364 18.38 55.88 -8.08
N SER A 365 19.56 55.31 -8.28
CA SER A 365 20.56 55.84 -9.22
C SER A 365 19.99 55.96 -10.63
N ALA A 366 20.56 56.86 -11.44
CA ALA A 366 20.06 57.13 -12.80
C ALA A 366 20.06 55.90 -13.72
N ASP A 367 21.00 54.97 -13.53
CA ASP A 367 21.04 53.71 -14.28
C ASP A 367 20.14 52.62 -13.67
N GLY A 368 19.63 52.83 -12.46
CA GLY A 368 18.79 51.92 -11.69
C GLY A 368 19.56 50.76 -11.04
N SER A 369 20.90 50.84 -10.98
CA SER A 369 21.75 49.77 -10.46
C SER A 369 21.79 49.69 -8.93
N SER A 370 21.60 50.83 -8.27
CA SER A 370 21.74 51.02 -6.82
C SER A 370 20.77 52.07 -6.26
N CYS A 371 20.63 52.10 -4.94
CA CYS A 371 19.94 53.17 -4.21
C CYS A 371 20.93 54.18 -3.61
N GLN A 372 20.53 55.44 -3.55
CA GLN A 372 21.35 56.59 -3.15
C GLN A 372 20.53 57.54 -2.26
N SER A 373 21.21 58.31 -1.42
CA SER A 373 20.57 59.25 -0.48
C SER A 373 20.17 60.59 -1.09
N THR A 374 20.73 60.92 -2.26
CA THR A 374 20.49 62.18 -2.96
C THR A 374 19.74 61.91 -4.25
N GLN A 375 18.65 62.65 -4.48
CA GLN A 375 17.91 62.57 -5.73
C GLN A 375 18.71 63.26 -6.83
N LEU A 376 19.30 62.48 -7.73
CA LEU A 376 19.89 63.01 -8.96
C LEU A 376 18.76 63.55 -9.83
N SER A 377 18.57 64.87 -9.75
CA SER A 377 17.66 65.58 -10.63
C SER A 377 18.18 65.42 -12.06
N THR A 378 17.39 64.83 -12.95
CA THR A 378 17.70 64.62 -14.38
C THR A 378 17.87 65.92 -15.18
N SER A 379 18.13 67.05 -14.53
CA SER A 379 18.28 68.37 -15.14
C SER A 379 19.74 68.74 -15.46
N SER A 380 20.73 67.94 -15.09
CA SER A 380 22.14 68.20 -15.45
C SER A 380 22.60 67.29 -16.59
N THR A 381 22.14 67.60 -17.80
CA THR A 381 22.93 67.35 -19.00
C THR A 381 24.25 68.11 -18.82
N PHE A 382 25.26 67.43 -18.28
CA PHE A 382 26.61 67.98 -18.18
C PHE A 382 27.19 68.08 -19.59
N SER A 383 26.91 69.22 -20.20
CA SER A 383 27.55 69.90 -21.31
C SER A 383 28.65 69.14 -22.08
N GLY A 384 28.23 68.37 -23.10
CA GLY A 384 29.07 68.12 -24.28
C GLY A 384 29.23 69.36 -25.19
N GLN A 385 28.56 70.48 -24.86
CA GLN A 385 28.57 71.73 -25.63
C GLN A 385 29.74 72.66 -25.26
N ILE A 386 30.39 72.47 -24.10
CA ILE A 386 31.57 73.26 -23.70
C ILE A 386 32.84 72.86 -24.47
N PHE A 387 32.97 71.60 -24.90
CA PHE A 387 34.12 71.16 -25.71
C PHE A 387 34.05 71.60 -27.18
N VAL A 388 32.84 71.73 -27.74
CA VAL A 388 32.68 72.19 -29.14
C VAL A 388 32.86 73.71 -29.25
N SER A 389 32.47 74.47 -28.23
CA SER A 389 32.58 75.93 -28.23
C SER A 389 34.03 76.42 -28.05
N THR A 390 34.89 75.67 -27.35
CA THR A 390 36.32 76.02 -27.23
C THR A 390 37.12 75.68 -28.49
N LEU A 391 36.75 74.62 -29.24
CA LEU A 391 37.41 74.28 -30.50
C LEU A 391 37.05 75.23 -31.67
N LEU A 392 35.83 75.79 -31.67
CA LEU A 392 35.38 76.79 -32.65
C LEU A 392 35.98 78.18 -32.43
N VAL A 393 36.31 78.53 -31.18
CA VAL A 393 36.99 79.80 -30.87
C VAL A 393 38.49 79.73 -31.17
N LEU A 394 39.14 78.57 -31.06
CA LEU A 394 40.55 78.43 -31.48
C LEU A 394 40.74 78.34 -33.00
N SER A 395 39.74 77.90 -33.77
CA SER A 395 39.81 77.84 -35.24
C SER A 395 39.55 79.19 -35.93
N SER A 396 38.98 80.18 -35.22
CA SER A 396 38.77 81.54 -35.71
C SER A 396 39.91 82.52 -35.35
N LEU A 397 40.91 82.08 -34.58
CA LEU A 397 42.15 82.84 -34.31
C LEU A 397 43.34 82.43 -35.21
N LEU A 398 43.12 81.48 -36.15
CA LEU A 398 44.15 80.91 -37.03
C LEU A 398 43.89 81.17 -38.53
N ILE A 399 43.02 82.13 -38.87
CA ILE A 399 42.81 82.65 -40.23
C ILE A 399 43.07 84.14 -40.26
#